data_AF-A0AA38Z427-F1
#
_entry.id   AF-A0AA38Z427-F1
#
_cell.length_a   1.000
_cell.length_b   1.000
_cell.length_c   1.000
_cell.angle_alpha   90.00
_cell.angle_beta   90.00
_cell.angle_gamma   90.00
#
_symmetry.space_group_name_H-M   'P 1'
#
loop_
_entity.id
_entity.type
_entity.pdbx_description
1 polymer ?
#
loop_
_entity_poly.entity_id
_entity_poly.type
_entity_poly.pdbx_seq_one_letter_code
_entity_poly.pdbx_strand_id
1 'polypeptide(L)'
;MAKASAGATNSGNRTGVRIVVAGDRGTGKSSLIVTAAAENFPANVAPVLPPTRLPDDFYPDRVPITIIDTSSSLENRSALADELRRADAVVLTYACDQPATLDRLSTFWLPELRRLEVKVPVIVVGCKLDLRDENQQMSLEQVMSPIMQQFREIETCIECSASTHIQIPEVFYYAQKAVLHPTGPLFDQETQTLKPRCVRALKRIFILCDHDRDGALSDAELNDFQVKCFNAPLQPSEISGVKRVVQEKLHEGVNDRGLTLTGFLFLHALFIEKGRLETTWTVLRKFGYNNDIKLREDLIPLSFKRAPDQNMELTTEALEFLKGIFSLFDIDGDGALHPDELVDLFSTAPESPWIEAPYKDAAEKTALGGLSLDGFLSQWALLTLLDPVSSLENLIYIGYAGDPPSAMRVTRKRRLDRKKQQSDRNVFQCFVFGPKEAGKSGLLNAFLGRCIFWSISVTLIYL
;
A
#
# COMPACT_ATOMS: atom_id res chain seq x y z
N MET A 1 23.19 -4.98 18.41
CA MET A 1 22.03 -4.56 17.59
C MET A 1 20.87 -4.35 18.55
N ALA A 2 20.56 -3.10 18.86
CA ALA A 2 19.66 -2.71 19.93
C ALA A 2 18.24 -3.26 19.70
N LYS A 3 17.62 -3.79 20.78
CA LYS A 3 16.18 -4.00 20.84
C LYS A 3 15.51 -2.64 20.68
N ALA A 4 14.98 -2.37 19.48
CA ALA A 4 14.13 -1.21 19.27
C ALA A 4 12.88 -1.39 20.14
N SER A 5 12.65 -0.46 21.06
CA SER A 5 11.38 -0.33 21.77
C SER A 5 10.32 0.05 20.74
N ALA A 6 9.38 -0.86 20.47
CA ALA A 6 8.24 -0.60 19.61
C ALA A 6 7.38 0.52 20.24
N GLY A 7 7.62 1.76 19.81
CA GLY A 7 6.70 2.86 20.05
C GLY A 7 5.43 2.62 19.26
N ALA A 8 4.27 2.81 19.90
CA ALA A 8 2.95 2.56 19.34
C ALA A 8 2.84 3.13 17.92
N THR A 9 2.84 2.25 16.93
CA THR A 9 2.54 2.61 15.55
C THR A 9 1.03 2.72 15.47
N ASN A 10 0.52 3.87 14.99
CA ASN A 10 -0.89 4.04 14.68
C ASN A 10 -1.21 3.12 13.50
N SER A 11 -1.50 1.86 13.80
CA SER A 11 -1.96 0.85 12.86
C SER A 11 -3.27 1.37 12.28
N GLY A 12 -3.28 1.66 10.97
CA GLY A 12 -4.34 2.45 10.36
C GLY A 12 -5.73 1.94 10.71
N ASN A 13 -6.49 2.73 11.49
CA ASN A 13 -7.93 2.64 11.78
C ASN A 13 -8.57 1.26 12.06
N ARG A 14 -7.82 0.16 12.24
CA ARG A 14 -8.41 -1.16 12.52
C ARG A 14 -8.73 -1.28 14.00
N THR A 15 -10.01 -1.48 14.30
CA THR A 15 -10.53 -1.65 15.66
C THR A 15 -10.29 -3.04 16.25
N GLY A 16 -9.74 -3.97 15.46
CA GLY A 16 -9.34 -5.31 15.85
C GLY A 16 -8.88 -6.15 14.66
N VAL A 17 -8.32 -7.33 14.95
CA VAL A 17 -7.97 -8.36 13.96
C VAL A 17 -8.78 -9.62 14.23
N ARG A 18 -9.47 -10.12 13.20
CA ARG A 18 -10.28 -11.32 13.27
C ARG A 18 -9.56 -12.52 12.65
N ILE A 19 -9.15 -13.47 13.48
CA ILE A 19 -8.40 -14.65 13.06
C ILE A 19 -9.32 -15.87 13.06
N VAL A 20 -9.41 -16.57 11.93
CA VAL A 20 -10.18 -17.81 11.83
C VAL A 20 -9.23 -19.00 11.87
N VAL A 21 -9.45 -19.93 12.80
CA VAL A 21 -8.66 -21.15 12.93
C VAL A 21 -9.39 -22.27 12.20
N ALA A 22 -8.79 -22.77 11.12
CA ALA A 22 -9.34 -23.80 10.24
C ALA A 22 -8.39 -24.99 10.14
N GLY A 23 -8.86 -26.10 9.58
CA GLY A 23 -8.12 -27.34 9.47
C GLY A 23 -8.95 -28.56 9.83
N ASP A 24 -8.37 -29.73 9.63
CA ASP A 24 -9.04 -31.02 9.80
C ASP A 24 -9.51 -31.29 11.23
N ARG A 25 -10.42 -32.27 11.37
CA ARG A 25 -10.86 -32.72 12.69
C ARG A 25 -9.65 -33.31 13.43
N GLY A 26 -9.45 -32.89 14.68
CA GLY A 26 -8.39 -33.44 15.52
C GLY A 26 -6.99 -32.89 15.26
N THR A 27 -6.83 -31.83 14.45
CA THR A 27 -5.53 -31.17 14.25
C THR A 27 -5.06 -30.40 15.48
N GLY A 28 -5.95 -29.96 16.38
CA GLY A 28 -5.59 -29.25 17.61
C GLY A 28 -6.06 -27.78 17.69
N LYS A 29 -6.98 -27.36 16.82
CA LYS A 29 -7.55 -25.99 16.77
C LYS A 29 -7.98 -25.46 18.14
N SER A 30 -8.91 -26.13 18.81
CA SER A 30 -9.45 -25.66 20.10
C SER A 30 -8.38 -25.64 21.18
N SER A 31 -7.48 -26.64 21.22
CA SER A 31 -6.35 -26.68 22.16
C SER A 31 -5.40 -25.50 21.98
N LEU A 32 -5.05 -25.18 20.72
CA LEU A 32 -4.23 -24.02 20.38
C LEU A 32 -4.84 -22.71 20.92
N ILE A 33 -6.15 -22.53 20.73
CA ILE A 33 -6.85 -21.31 21.15
C ILE A 33 -6.95 -21.20 22.67
N VAL A 34 -7.36 -22.26 23.37
CA VAL A 34 -7.47 -22.22 24.84
C VAL A 34 -6.11 -21.98 25.48
N THR A 35 -5.06 -22.67 25.02
CA THR A 35 -3.72 -22.48 25.57
C THR A 35 -3.17 -21.08 25.33
N ALA A 36 -3.47 -20.48 24.17
CA ALA A 36 -3.08 -19.09 23.91
C ALA A 36 -3.82 -18.08 24.80
N ALA A 37 -5.10 -18.31 25.09
CA ALA A 37 -5.91 -17.38 25.87
C ALA A 37 -5.77 -17.53 27.39
N ALA A 38 -5.55 -18.76 27.88
CA ALA A 38 -5.55 -19.07 29.31
C ALA A 38 -4.16 -19.43 29.87
N GLU A 39 -3.13 -19.45 29.02
CA GLU A 39 -1.76 -19.89 29.36
C GLU A 39 -1.69 -21.28 30.03
N ASN A 40 -2.70 -22.12 29.81
CA ASN A 40 -2.82 -23.44 30.40
C ASN A 40 -3.42 -24.42 29.40
N PHE A 41 -2.97 -25.68 29.43
CA PHE A 41 -3.50 -26.76 28.62
C PHE A 41 -4.50 -27.61 29.43
N PRO A 42 -5.82 -27.49 29.18
CA PRO A 42 -6.81 -28.22 29.96
C PRO A 42 -6.90 -29.69 29.52
N ALA A 43 -7.16 -30.59 30.46
CA ALA A 43 -7.34 -32.01 30.20
C ALA A 43 -8.54 -32.30 29.26
N ASN A 44 -9.59 -31.48 29.32
CA ASN A 44 -10.78 -31.59 28.48
C ASN A 44 -11.03 -30.26 27.77
N VAL A 45 -10.87 -30.25 26.44
CA VAL A 45 -11.15 -29.09 25.60
C VAL A 45 -12.46 -29.33 24.84
N ALA A 46 -13.34 -28.33 24.82
CA ALA A 46 -14.57 -28.41 24.03
C ALA A 46 -14.25 -28.59 22.53
N PRO A 47 -15.08 -29.29 21.74
CA PRO A 47 -14.80 -29.54 20.32
C PRO A 47 -14.73 -28.29 19.44
N VAL A 48 -15.45 -27.23 19.83
CA VAL A 48 -15.44 -25.90 19.22
C VAL A 48 -15.65 -24.88 20.34
N LEU A 49 -14.84 -23.82 20.36
CA LEU A 49 -14.94 -22.74 21.35
C LEU A 49 -15.84 -21.60 20.85
N PRO A 50 -16.46 -20.83 21.77
CA PRO A 50 -17.03 -19.54 21.40
C PRO A 50 -15.93 -18.56 20.94
N PRO A 51 -16.29 -17.46 20.24
CA PRO A 51 -15.35 -16.42 19.87
C PRO A 51 -14.50 -15.98 21.06
N THR A 52 -13.18 -16.12 20.93
CA THR A 52 -12.21 -15.85 22.00
C THR A 52 -11.53 -14.53 21.72
N ARG A 53 -11.59 -13.58 22.66
CA ARG A 53 -10.99 -12.24 22.49
C ARG A 53 -9.72 -12.12 23.31
N LEU A 54 -8.60 -11.84 22.65
CA LEU A 54 -7.38 -11.39 23.29
C LEU A 54 -7.40 -9.85 23.39
N PRO A 55 -7.04 -9.27 24.55
CA PRO A 55 -7.03 -7.83 24.75
C PRO A 55 -5.97 -7.15 23.88
N ASP A 56 -6.05 -5.82 23.76
CA ASP A 56 -5.14 -5.03 22.94
C ASP A 56 -3.70 -5.05 23.46
N ASP A 57 -3.51 -5.02 24.78
CA ASP A 57 -2.20 -5.07 25.43
C ASP A 57 -1.47 -6.42 25.35
N PHE A 58 -2.10 -7.46 24.77
CA PHE A 58 -1.50 -8.79 24.63
C PHE A 58 -0.28 -8.81 23.69
N TYR A 59 -0.27 -7.95 22.67
CA TYR A 59 0.83 -7.85 21.70
C TYR A 59 1.33 -6.41 21.50
N PRO A 60 2.59 -6.20 21.04
CA PRO A 60 3.19 -4.87 20.94
C PRO A 60 2.42 -3.85 20.07
N ASP A 61 1.69 -4.33 19.05
CA ASP A 61 0.93 -3.45 18.15
C ASP A 61 -0.32 -2.85 18.78
N ARG A 62 -0.72 -3.31 19.97
CA ARG A 62 -1.88 -2.79 20.72
C ARG A 62 -3.20 -2.87 19.96
N VAL A 63 -3.41 -3.96 19.21
CA VAL A 63 -4.65 -4.22 18.48
C VAL A 63 -5.31 -5.49 19.06
N PRO A 64 -6.60 -5.45 19.46
CA PRO A 64 -7.24 -6.62 20.02
C PRO A 64 -7.48 -7.69 18.94
N ILE A 65 -7.41 -8.96 19.33
CA ILE A 65 -7.62 -10.09 18.42
C ILE A 65 -8.91 -10.81 18.79
N THR A 66 -9.72 -11.15 17.80
CA THR A 66 -10.86 -12.05 17.94
C THR A 66 -10.59 -13.34 17.19
N ILE A 67 -10.45 -14.44 17.93
CA ILE A 67 -10.15 -15.76 17.41
C ILE A 67 -11.43 -16.57 17.28
N ILE A 68 -11.59 -17.22 16.13
CA ILE A 68 -12.78 -17.98 15.76
C ILE A 68 -12.37 -19.42 15.54
N ASP A 69 -12.78 -20.28 16.46
CA ASP A 69 -12.64 -21.73 16.31
C ASP A 69 -13.70 -22.25 15.33
N THR A 70 -13.32 -23.19 14.46
CA THR A 70 -14.23 -23.70 13.44
C THR A 70 -14.43 -25.21 13.54
N SER A 71 -15.65 -25.66 13.27
CA SER A 71 -15.95 -27.08 13.15
C SER A 71 -15.53 -27.61 11.78
N SER A 72 -14.87 -28.77 11.77
CA SER A 72 -14.57 -29.52 10.54
C SER A 72 -15.71 -30.46 10.10
N SER A 73 -16.89 -30.35 10.71
CA SER A 73 -18.05 -31.20 10.40
C SER A 73 -18.75 -30.78 9.11
N LEU A 74 -19.25 -31.76 8.34
CA LEU A 74 -19.91 -31.51 7.06
C LEU A 74 -21.17 -30.64 7.19
N GLU A 75 -21.91 -30.79 8.29
CA GLU A 75 -23.12 -30.03 8.58
C GLU A 75 -22.84 -28.52 8.76
N ASN A 76 -21.63 -28.16 9.18
CA ASN A 76 -21.22 -26.77 9.43
C ASN A 76 -20.47 -26.13 8.25
N ARG A 77 -20.46 -26.77 7.07
CA ARG A 77 -19.69 -26.28 5.92
C ARG A 77 -20.09 -24.88 5.46
N SER A 78 -21.37 -24.54 5.50
CA SER A 78 -21.85 -23.19 5.14
C SER A 78 -21.34 -22.15 6.14
N ALA A 79 -21.46 -22.44 7.44
CA ALA A 79 -20.99 -21.55 8.49
C ALA A 79 -19.48 -21.33 8.40
N LEU A 80 -18.70 -22.41 8.20
CA LEU A 80 -17.25 -22.33 7.98
C LEU A 80 -16.89 -21.38 6.81
N ALA A 81 -17.58 -21.51 5.68
CA ALA A 81 -17.34 -20.64 4.53
C ALA A 81 -17.62 -19.16 4.86
N ASP A 82 -18.69 -18.88 5.62
CA ASP A 82 -19.01 -17.53 6.06
C ASP A 82 -18.00 -16.98 7.06
N GLU A 83 -17.50 -17.81 7.98
CA GLU A 83 -16.43 -17.41 8.90
C GLU A 83 -15.15 -17.06 8.15
N LEU A 84 -14.73 -17.89 7.20
CA LEU A 84 -13.53 -17.69 6.39
C LEU A 84 -13.60 -16.43 5.52
N ARG A 85 -14.75 -16.13 4.91
CA ARG A 85 -14.92 -14.89 4.12
C ARG A 85 -14.81 -13.61 4.95
N ARG A 86 -15.11 -13.70 6.25
CA ARG A 86 -14.98 -12.59 7.21
C ARG A 86 -13.64 -12.60 7.95
N ALA A 87 -12.72 -13.49 7.61
CA ALA A 87 -11.41 -13.53 8.26
C ALA A 87 -10.58 -12.31 7.86
N ASP A 88 -9.77 -11.81 8.78
CA ASP A 88 -8.66 -10.90 8.47
C ASP A 88 -7.35 -11.68 8.27
N ALA A 89 -7.24 -12.85 8.91
CA ALA A 89 -6.21 -13.85 8.69
C ALA A 89 -6.77 -15.25 8.96
N VAL A 90 -6.19 -16.27 8.33
CA VAL A 90 -6.53 -17.67 8.57
C VAL A 90 -5.34 -18.37 9.21
N VAL A 91 -5.56 -19.01 10.36
CA VAL A 91 -4.63 -19.97 10.93
C VAL A 91 -5.06 -21.35 10.45
N LEU A 92 -4.29 -21.95 9.55
CA LEU A 92 -4.61 -23.23 8.93
C LEU A 92 -3.78 -24.34 9.57
N THR A 93 -4.45 -25.23 10.29
CA THR A 93 -3.82 -26.24 11.15
C THR A 93 -3.68 -27.60 10.46
N TYR A 94 -2.55 -28.26 10.70
CA TYR A 94 -2.35 -29.70 10.52
C TYR A 94 -1.82 -30.31 11.82
N ALA A 95 -1.84 -31.63 11.94
CA ALA A 95 -1.34 -32.37 13.10
C ALA A 95 0.01 -33.02 12.76
N CYS A 96 1.03 -32.74 13.57
CA CYS A 96 2.40 -33.28 13.40
C CYS A 96 2.47 -34.80 13.57
N ASP A 97 1.51 -35.39 14.28
CA ASP A 97 1.32 -36.84 14.45
C ASP A 97 0.53 -37.49 13.29
N GLN A 98 0.00 -36.70 12.36
CA GLN A 98 -0.91 -37.19 11.31
C GLN A 98 -0.55 -36.60 9.93
N PRO A 99 0.40 -37.21 9.19
CA PRO A 99 0.88 -36.72 7.89
C PRO A 99 -0.24 -36.46 6.86
N ALA A 100 -1.31 -37.27 6.87
CA ALA A 100 -2.45 -37.06 5.97
C ALA A 100 -3.13 -35.69 6.13
N THR A 101 -3.07 -35.08 7.31
CA THR A 101 -3.63 -33.73 7.53
C THR A 101 -2.76 -32.64 6.91
N LEU A 102 -1.45 -32.87 6.77
CA LEU A 102 -0.51 -31.98 6.07
C LEU A 102 -0.75 -32.04 4.56
N ASP A 103 -0.93 -33.23 3.99
CA ASP A 103 -1.27 -33.41 2.57
C ASP A 103 -2.59 -32.72 2.20
N ARG A 104 -3.52 -32.63 3.14
CA ARG A 104 -4.80 -31.94 2.97
C ARG A 104 -4.70 -30.43 2.90
N LEU A 105 -3.57 -29.83 3.28
CA LEU A 105 -3.36 -28.40 3.08
C LEU A 105 -3.42 -28.04 1.60
N SER A 106 -2.62 -28.72 0.77
CA SER A 106 -2.50 -28.44 -0.67
C SER A 106 -3.59 -29.09 -1.50
N THR A 107 -4.13 -30.23 -1.07
CA THR A 107 -5.17 -30.96 -1.83
C THR A 107 -6.60 -30.49 -1.55
N PHE A 108 -6.86 -29.84 -0.41
CA PHE A 108 -8.21 -29.40 -0.02
C PHE A 108 -8.26 -27.97 0.50
N TRP A 109 -7.56 -27.65 1.59
CA TRP A 109 -7.80 -26.41 2.33
C TRP A 109 -7.40 -25.16 1.56
N LEU A 110 -6.19 -25.09 1.01
CA LEU A 110 -5.73 -23.95 0.24
C LEU A 110 -6.52 -23.76 -1.08
N PRO A 111 -6.81 -24.81 -1.87
CA PRO A 111 -7.75 -24.71 -2.99
C PRO A 111 -9.15 -24.23 -2.58
N GLU A 112 -9.68 -24.68 -1.43
CA GLU A 112 -10.99 -24.27 -0.93
C GLU A 112 -10.99 -22.77 -0.54
N LEU A 113 -9.93 -22.27 0.10
CA LEU A 113 -9.79 -20.83 0.39
C LEU A 113 -9.83 -19.99 -0.89
N ARG A 114 -9.10 -20.42 -1.94
CA ARG A 114 -9.15 -19.77 -3.25
C ARG A 114 -10.53 -19.83 -3.89
N ARG A 115 -11.20 -20.98 -3.83
CA ARG A 115 -12.58 -21.17 -4.35
C ARG A 115 -13.59 -20.28 -3.64
N LEU A 116 -13.37 -20.00 -2.35
CA LEU A 116 -14.19 -19.09 -1.55
C LEU A 116 -13.80 -17.61 -1.72
N GLU A 117 -12.79 -17.31 -2.55
CA GLU A 117 -12.23 -15.97 -2.78
C GLU A 117 -11.70 -15.31 -1.50
N VAL A 118 -11.16 -16.12 -0.58
CA VAL A 118 -10.53 -15.64 0.66
C VAL A 118 -9.14 -15.11 0.33
N LYS A 119 -8.99 -13.78 0.31
CA LYS A 119 -7.75 -13.06 -0.07
C LYS A 119 -7.00 -12.49 1.15
N VAL A 120 -6.96 -13.25 2.24
CA VAL A 120 -6.30 -12.83 3.49
C VAL A 120 -5.08 -13.71 3.77
N PRO A 121 -4.10 -13.22 4.55
CA PRO A 121 -2.90 -14.00 4.86
C PRO A 121 -3.24 -15.30 5.59
N VAL A 122 -2.50 -16.35 5.26
CA VAL A 122 -2.60 -17.69 5.85
C VAL A 122 -1.34 -17.99 6.66
N ILE A 123 -1.52 -18.36 7.92
CA ILE A 123 -0.48 -18.90 8.78
C ILE A 123 -0.69 -20.40 8.87
N VAL A 124 0.23 -21.19 8.34
CA VAL A 124 0.15 -22.66 8.45
C VAL A 124 0.72 -23.10 9.80
N VAL A 125 0.00 -23.93 10.53
CA VAL A 125 0.39 -24.34 11.89
C VAL A 125 0.37 -25.85 12.05
N GLY A 126 1.54 -26.44 12.31
CA GLY A 126 1.71 -27.83 12.70
C GLY A 126 1.52 -27.98 14.20
N CYS A 127 0.36 -28.47 14.64
CA CYS A 127 0.06 -28.68 16.05
C CYS A 127 0.55 -30.04 16.54
N LYS A 128 0.60 -30.22 17.87
CA LYS A 128 1.00 -31.47 18.55
C LYS A 128 2.43 -31.90 18.22
N LEU A 129 3.35 -30.94 18.17
CA LEU A 129 4.77 -31.21 17.93
C LEU A 129 5.34 -32.23 18.94
N ASP A 130 4.80 -32.27 20.16
CA ASP A 130 5.13 -33.23 21.22
C ASP A 130 4.82 -34.70 20.88
N LEU A 131 3.92 -34.95 19.91
CA LEU A 131 3.51 -36.29 19.50
C LEU A 131 4.15 -36.74 18.18
N ARG A 132 5.09 -35.95 17.63
CA ARG A 132 5.79 -36.31 16.39
C ARG A 132 6.67 -37.54 16.61
N ASP A 133 6.59 -38.50 15.68
CA ASP A 133 7.50 -39.63 15.63
C ASP A 133 8.93 -39.16 15.31
N GLU A 134 9.88 -39.43 16.21
CA GLU A 134 11.29 -39.09 16.06
C GLU A 134 11.90 -39.70 14.79
N ASN A 135 11.38 -40.84 14.33
CA ASN A 135 11.85 -41.50 13.11
C ASN A 135 11.33 -40.84 11.82
N GLN A 136 10.35 -39.93 11.91
CA GLN A 136 9.76 -39.20 10.79
C GLN A 136 10.16 -37.72 10.78
N GLN A 137 11.31 -37.38 11.37
CA GLN A 137 11.86 -36.03 11.35
C GLN A 137 12.24 -35.59 9.94
N MET A 138 11.30 -34.96 9.24
CA MET A 138 11.57 -34.14 8.06
C MET A 138 11.67 -32.68 8.49
N SER A 139 12.57 -31.93 7.84
CA SER A 139 12.65 -30.48 8.06
C SER A 139 11.36 -29.82 7.60
N LEU A 140 10.75 -28.99 8.45
CA LEU A 140 9.59 -28.17 8.10
C LEU A 140 9.83 -27.37 6.81
N GLU A 141 11.04 -26.84 6.65
CA GLU A 141 11.44 -26.06 5.47
C GLU A 141 11.39 -26.90 4.19
N GLN A 142 11.86 -28.15 4.24
CA GLN A 142 11.85 -29.06 3.10
C GLN A 142 10.43 -29.40 2.65
N VAL A 143 9.50 -29.57 3.60
CA VAL A 143 8.12 -29.94 3.30
C VAL A 143 7.28 -28.73 2.87
N MET A 144 7.47 -27.58 3.52
CA MET A 144 6.65 -26.39 3.27
C MET A 144 7.11 -25.56 2.08
N SER A 145 8.41 -25.55 1.73
CA SER A 145 8.94 -24.81 0.59
C SER A 145 8.15 -25.00 -0.71
N PRO A 146 7.86 -26.24 -1.19
CA PRO A 146 7.07 -26.43 -2.41
C PRO A 146 5.63 -25.94 -2.27
N ILE A 147 5.01 -26.10 -1.10
CA ILE A 147 3.64 -25.64 -0.84
C ILE A 147 3.58 -24.12 -0.88
N MET A 148 4.52 -23.41 -0.25
CA MET A 148 4.56 -21.94 -0.24
C MET A 148 4.84 -21.35 -1.63
N GLN A 149 5.60 -22.04 -2.47
CA GLN A 149 5.80 -21.64 -3.87
C GLN A 149 4.49 -21.70 -4.68
N GLN A 150 3.65 -22.72 -4.42
CA GLN A 150 2.34 -22.90 -5.07
C GLN A 150 1.25 -21.99 -4.46
N PHE A 151 1.35 -21.70 -3.16
CA PHE A 151 0.36 -20.98 -2.37
C PHE A 151 0.96 -19.75 -1.69
N ARG A 152 0.99 -18.64 -2.45
CA ARG A 152 1.59 -17.35 -2.06
C ARG A 152 0.83 -16.62 -0.95
N GLU A 153 -0.41 -17.03 -0.68
CA GLU A 153 -1.18 -16.57 0.47
C GLU A 153 -0.62 -17.05 1.82
N ILE A 154 0.27 -18.05 1.81
CA ILE A 154 0.97 -18.52 3.02
C ILE A 154 2.09 -17.54 3.36
N GLU A 155 1.97 -16.85 4.49
CA GLU A 155 2.98 -15.89 4.96
C GLU A 155 4.08 -16.59 5.76
N THR A 156 3.71 -17.53 6.63
CA THR A 156 4.69 -18.31 7.40
C THR A 156 4.10 -19.64 7.88
N CYS A 157 5.00 -20.55 8.25
CA CYS A 157 4.69 -21.87 8.78
C CYS A 157 5.31 -22.02 10.16
N ILE A 158 4.53 -22.48 11.14
CA ILE A 158 4.94 -22.59 12.54
C ILE A 158 4.58 -23.98 13.05
N GLU A 159 5.49 -24.63 13.76
CA GLU A 159 5.16 -25.85 14.49
C GLU A 159 5.04 -25.54 15.98
N CYS A 160 3.98 -26.00 16.61
CA CYS A 160 3.65 -25.67 17.98
C CYS A 160 3.19 -26.90 18.77
N SER A 161 3.31 -26.82 20.08
CA SER A 161 2.72 -27.79 21.00
C SER A 161 1.97 -27.06 22.09
N ALA A 162 0.66 -27.32 22.16
CA ALA A 162 -0.19 -26.74 23.20
C ALA A 162 0.08 -27.38 24.56
N SER A 163 0.40 -28.68 24.61
CA SER A 163 0.68 -29.42 25.85
C SER A 163 1.99 -28.99 26.51
N THR A 164 3.00 -28.64 25.70
CA THR A 164 4.34 -28.23 26.17
C THR A 164 4.59 -26.74 26.01
N HIS A 165 3.57 -25.95 25.65
CA HIS A 165 3.64 -24.50 25.47
C HIS A 165 4.70 -24.00 24.48
N ILE A 166 4.97 -24.79 23.43
CA ILE A 166 5.93 -24.43 22.38
C ILE A 166 5.25 -23.58 21.31
N GLN A 167 5.76 -22.38 21.06
CA GLN A 167 5.41 -21.47 19.96
C GLN A 167 3.92 -21.05 19.89
N ILE A 168 3.17 -21.16 20.99
CA ILE A 168 1.74 -20.83 21.02
C ILE A 168 1.49 -19.31 20.86
N PRO A 169 2.16 -18.42 21.62
CA PRO A 169 2.00 -16.98 21.42
C PRO A 169 2.40 -16.51 20.02
N GLU A 170 3.40 -17.15 19.41
CA GLU A 170 3.96 -16.81 18.11
C GLU A 170 2.93 -16.99 16.99
N VAL A 171 2.07 -18.02 17.06
CA VAL A 171 1.05 -18.27 16.03
C VAL A 171 0.14 -17.06 15.82
N PHE A 172 -0.45 -16.54 16.91
CA PHE A 172 -1.38 -15.41 16.81
C PHE A 172 -0.64 -14.07 16.67
N TYR A 173 0.60 -13.97 17.14
CA TYR A 173 1.48 -12.84 16.87
C TYR A 173 1.75 -12.69 15.36
N TYR A 174 2.20 -13.75 14.68
CA TYR A 174 2.50 -13.70 13.25
C TYR A 174 1.23 -13.51 12.41
N ALA A 175 0.11 -14.12 12.82
CA ALA A 175 -1.18 -13.87 12.17
C ALA A 175 -1.59 -12.40 12.26
N GLN A 176 -1.47 -11.76 13.43
CA GLN A 176 -1.71 -10.33 13.58
C GLN A 176 -0.75 -9.50 12.73
N LYS A 177 0.56 -9.79 12.79
CA LYS A 177 1.58 -9.07 12.02
C LYS A 177 1.33 -9.14 10.51
N ALA A 178 0.92 -10.29 9.98
CA ALA A 178 0.60 -10.43 8.55
C ALA A 178 -0.56 -9.52 8.09
N VAL A 179 -1.54 -9.28 8.97
CA VAL A 179 -2.65 -8.34 8.70
C VAL A 179 -2.20 -6.90 8.81
N LEU A 180 -1.45 -6.60 9.87
CA LEU A 180 -1.02 -5.24 10.18
C LEU A 180 0.14 -4.78 9.31
N HIS A 181 0.91 -5.67 8.69
CA HIS A 181 2.11 -5.36 7.90
C HIS A 181 2.17 -6.23 6.64
N PRO A 182 1.20 -6.09 5.72
CA PRO A 182 1.06 -7.02 4.60
C PRO A 182 2.27 -6.96 3.65
N THR A 183 2.77 -8.12 3.23
CA THR A 183 3.89 -8.25 2.28
C THR A 183 3.47 -7.85 0.87
N GLY A 184 2.26 -8.23 0.47
CA GLY A 184 1.75 -8.12 -0.90
C GLY A 184 1.84 -6.73 -1.54
N PRO A 185 1.56 -5.62 -0.86
CA PRO A 185 1.72 -4.27 -1.41
C PRO A 185 3.20 -3.86 -1.62
N LEU A 186 4.12 -4.37 -0.80
CA LEU A 186 5.51 -3.90 -0.77
C LEU A 186 6.40 -4.60 -1.79
N PHE A 187 6.25 -5.91 -1.94
CA PHE A 187 7.26 -6.76 -2.55
C PHE A 187 6.63 -7.81 -3.46
N ASP A 188 7.29 -8.07 -4.57
CA ASP A 188 6.95 -9.13 -5.50
C ASP A 188 7.83 -10.34 -5.22
N GLN A 189 7.21 -11.43 -4.73
CA GLN A 189 7.93 -12.66 -4.40
C GLN A 189 8.43 -13.42 -5.65
N GLU A 190 7.88 -13.17 -6.83
CA GLU A 190 8.31 -13.86 -8.07
C GLU A 190 9.59 -13.22 -8.60
N THR A 191 9.60 -11.90 -8.73
CA THR A 191 10.77 -11.17 -9.24
C THR A 191 11.79 -10.85 -8.15
N GLN A 192 11.47 -11.08 -6.87
CA GLN A 192 12.29 -10.70 -5.71
C GLN A 192 12.64 -9.20 -5.73
N THR A 193 11.66 -8.35 -6.05
CA THR A 193 11.85 -6.89 -6.12
C THR A 193 10.74 -6.14 -5.41
N LEU A 194 11.04 -4.91 -4.97
CA LEU A 194 10.00 -3.98 -4.52
C LEU A 194 8.99 -3.72 -5.64
N LYS A 195 7.70 -3.66 -5.29
CA LYS A 195 6.66 -3.31 -6.26
C LYS A 195 6.75 -1.83 -6.67
N PRO A 196 6.37 -1.47 -7.90
CA PRO A 196 6.48 -0.09 -8.39
C PRO A 196 5.90 0.96 -7.44
N ARG A 197 4.68 0.74 -6.91
CA ARG A 197 4.04 1.68 -5.97
C ARG A 197 4.85 1.87 -4.68
N CYS A 198 5.44 0.80 -4.15
CA CYS A 198 6.32 0.85 -2.98
C CYS A 198 7.59 1.67 -3.27
N VAL A 199 8.22 1.43 -4.43
CA VAL A 199 9.39 2.21 -4.89
C VAL A 199 9.06 3.70 -4.99
N ARG A 200 7.93 4.06 -5.60
CA ARG A 200 7.49 5.46 -5.74
C ARG A 200 7.26 6.14 -4.38
N ALA A 201 6.62 5.43 -3.45
CA ALA A 201 6.39 5.92 -2.11
C ALA A 201 7.70 6.14 -1.34
N LEU A 202 8.63 5.19 -1.39
CA LEU A 202 9.95 5.29 -0.78
C LEU A 202 10.81 6.38 -1.45
N LYS A 203 10.73 6.56 -2.77
CA LYS A 203 11.36 7.67 -3.50
C LYS A 203 10.86 9.02 -2.98
N ARG A 204 9.54 9.17 -2.80
CA ARG A 204 8.98 10.39 -2.20
C ARG A 204 9.50 10.63 -0.79
N ILE A 205 9.58 9.58 0.04
CA ILE A 205 10.09 9.68 1.41
C ILE A 205 11.55 10.12 1.41
N PHE A 206 12.38 9.54 0.54
CA PHE A 206 13.77 9.94 0.35
C PHE A 206 13.89 11.42 0.01
N ILE A 207 13.15 11.90 -0.99
CA ILE A 207 13.17 13.32 -1.41
C ILE A 207 12.71 14.26 -0.29
N LEU A 208 11.78 13.83 0.57
CA LEU A 208 11.34 14.62 1.72
C LEU A 208 12.38 14.64 2.86
N CYS A 209 13.35 13.73 2.86
CA CYS A 209 14.41 13.64 3.85
C CYS A 209 15.74 14.22 3.38
N ASP A 210 15.94 14.31 2.06
CA ASP A 210 17.05 15.00 1.40
C ASP A 210 16.78 16.52 1.45
N HIS A 211 17.18 17.14 2.55
CA HIS A 211 16.84 18.53 2.86
C HIS A 211 17.66 19.52 2.01
N ASP A 212 18.92 19.18 1.69
CA ASP A 212 19.79 19.99 0.84
C ASP A 212 19.66 19.66 -0.65
N ARG A 213 18.91 18.59 -1.00
CA ARG A 213 18.59 18.15 -2.36
C ARG A 213 19.82 17.77 -3.16
N ASP A 214 20.81 17.20 -2.48
CA ASP A 214 22.07 16.82 -3.09
C ASP A 214 22.06 15.40 -3.70
N GLY A 215 20.93 14.68 -3.55
CA GLY A 215 20.72 13.33 -4.06
C GLY A 215 21.20 12.20 -3.15
N ALA A 216 21.62 12.51 -1.92
CA ALA A 216 22.04 11.55 -0.91
C ALA A 216 21.55 11.96 0.49
N LEU A 217 21.32 10.97 1.36
CA LEU A 217 21.08 11.25 2.79
C LEU A 217 22.41 11.26 3.54
N SER A 218 22.81 12.44 3.98
CA SER A 218 23.94 12.65 4.87
C SER A 218 23.76 11.93 6.21
N ASP A 219 24.80 11.86 7.04
CA ASP A 219 24.70 11.27 8.39
C ASP A 219 23.65 11.99 9.26
N ALA A 220 23.55 13.31 9.11
CA ALA A 220 22.58 14.14 9.83
C ALA A 220 21.16 13.82 9.39
N GLU A 221 20.88 13.81 8.08
CA GLU A 221 19.55 13.53 7.55
C GLU A 221 19.12 12.08 7.81
N LEU A 222 20.04 11.13 7.73
CA LEU A 222 19.75 9.74 8.07
C LEU A 222 19.39 9.58 9.54
N ASN A 223 20.07 10.31 10.43
CA ASN A 223 19.73 10.34 11.84
C ASN A 223 18.37 11.02 12.09
N ASP A 224 18.09 12.15 11.44
CA ASP A 224 16.81 12.85 11.55
C ASP A 224 15.65 11.96 11.04
N PHE A 225 15.86 11.26 9.93
CA PHE A 225 14.94 10.25 9.41
C PHE A 225 14.69 9.13 10.45
N GLN A 226 15.75 8.61 11.08
CA GLN A 226 15.62 7.59 12.11
C GLN A 226 14.81 8.11 13.30
N VAL A 227 15.15 9.28 13.83
CA VAL A 227 14.45 9.88 14.98
C VAL A 227 12.98 10.08 14.64
N LYS A 228 12.68 10.59 13.45
CA LYS A 228 11.32 10.78 12.97
C LYS A 228 10.54 9.46 12.93
N CYS A 229 11.11 8.40 12.37
CA CYS A 229 10.39 7.14 12.15
C CYS A 229 10.30 6.26 13.39
N PHE A 230 11.37 6.21 14.19
CA PHE A 230 11.55 5.22 15.26
C PHE A 230 11.71 5.82 16.65
N ASN A 231 11.67 7.15 16.78
CA ASN A 231 11.83 7.88 18.03
C ASN A 231 13.13 7.54 18.79
N ALA A 232 14.18 7.17 18.06
CA ALA A 232 15.49 6.83 18.62
C ALA A 232 16.59 7.26 17.64
N PRO A 233 17.67 7.93 18.08
CA PRO A 233 18.79 8.30 17.22
C PRO A 233 19.67 7.09 16.90
N LEU A 234 20.45 7.18 15.82
CA LEU A 234 21.53 6.24 15.52
C LEU A 234 22.86 6.75 16.08
N GLN A 235 23.65 5.87 16.66
CA GLN A 235 25.05 6.19 16.95
C GLN A 235 25.86 6.27 15.64
N PRO A 236 26.93 7.09 15.55
CA PRO A 236 27.75 7.21 14.34
C PRO A 236 28.29 5.86 13.82
N SER A 237 28.59 4.94 14.73
CA SER A 237 29.02 3.57 14.39
C SER A 237 27.91 2.72 13.77
N GLU A 238 26.65 2.96 14.14
CA GLU A 238 25.48 2.29 13.56
C GLU A 238 25.19 2.83 12.16
N ILE A 239 25.29 4.15 11.95
CA ILE A 239 25.19 4.78 10.61
C ILE A 239 26.24 4.20 9.68
N SER A 240 27.50 4.17 10.14
CA SER A 240 28.61 3.58 9.39
C SER A 240 28.38 2.08 9.11
N GLY A 241 27.73 1.36 10.03
CA GLY A 241 27.32 -0.03 9.85
C GLY A 241 26.28 -0.20 8.75
N VAL A 242 25.23 0.64 8.72
CA VAL A 242 24.20 0.62 7.68
C VAL A 242 24.80 0.88 6.31
N LYS A 243 25.60 1.95 6.17
CA LYS A 243 26.27 2.29 4.90
C LYS A 243 27.15 1.15 4.39
N ARG A 244 27.91 0.51 5.28
CA ARG A 244 28.75 -0.64 4.93
C ARG A 244 27.95 -1.83 4.39
N VAL A 245 26.83 -2.17 5.05
CA VAL A 245 25.96 -3.27 4.61
C VAL A 245 25.41 -3.01 3.20
N VAL A 246 25.08 -1.76 2.89
CA VAL A 246 24.64 -1.37 1.54
C VAL A 246 25.81 -1.47 0.57
N GLN A 247 26.94 -0.84 0.88
CA GLN A 247 28.10 -0.77 -0.02
C GLN A 247 28.73 -2.14 -0.33
N GLU A 248 28.67 -3.10 0.62
CA GLU A 248 29.13 -4.48 0.42
C GLU A 248 28.35 -5.22 -0.69
N LYS A 249 27.07 -4.88 -0.88
CA LYS A 249 26.19 -5.54 -1.85
C LYS A 249 25.86 -4.67 -3.07
N LEU A 250 25.94 -3.35 -2.91
CA LEU A 250 25.55 -2.36 -3.91
C LEU A 250 26.47 -1.14 -3.77
N HIS A 251 27.52 -1.11 -4.59
CA HIS A 251 28.58 -0.11 -4.47
C HIS A 251 28.05 1.33 -4.66
N GLU A 252 27.18 1.54 -5.64
CA GLU A 252 26.49 2.80 -5.94
C GLU A 252 25.41 3.19 -4.92
N GLY A 253 25.12 2.32 -3.95
CA GLY A 253 24.16 2.60 -2.88
C GLY A 253 24.66 3.64 -1.87
N VAL A 254 25.97 3.91 -1.84
CA VAL A 254 26.58 4.92 -0.97
C VAL A 254 27.60 5.71 -1.80
N ASN A 255 27.60 7.04 -1.67
CA ASN A 255 28.59 7.92 -2.27
C ASN A 255 29.26 8.80 -1.18
N ASP A 256 30.10 9.75 -1.61
CA ASP A 256 30.83 10.64 -0.70
C ASP A 256 29.90 11.55 0.14
N ARG A 257 28.66 11.78 -0.32
CA ARG A 257 27.65 12.61 0.36
C ARG A 257 26.85 11.79 1.36
N GLY A 258 26.54 10.54 1.04
CA GLY A 258 25.82 9.66 1.95
C GLY A 258 25.11 8.48 1.27
N LEU A 259 23.96 8.11 1.83
CA LEU A 259 23.14 7.01 1.31
C LEU A 259 22.33 7.50 0.11
N THR A 260 22.52 6.90 -1.06
CA THR A 260 21.81 7.31 -2.29
C THR A 260 20.37 6.77 -2.30
N LEU A 261 19.51 7.27 -3.18
CA LEU A 261 18.15 6.72 -3.38
C LEU A 261 18.19 5.21 -3.67
N THR A 262 19.13 4.77 -4.52
CA THR A 262 19.30 3.36 -4.85
C THR A 262 19.67 2.55 -3.60
N GLY A 263 20.59 3.06 -2.77
CA GLY A 263 20.94 2.44 -1.49
C GLY A 263 19.78 2.40 -0.49
N PHE A 264 18.97 3.46 -0.43
CA PHE A 264 17.79 3.54 0.42
C PHE A 264 16.72 2.50 0.03
N LEU A 265 16.43 2.38 -1.27
CA LEU A 265 15.52 1.35 -1.79
C LEU A 265 16.05 -0.06 -1.52
N PHE A 266 17.34 -0.29 -1.75
CA PHE A 266 18.00 -1.56 -1.46
C PHE A 266 17.91 -1.95 0.01
N LEU A 267 18.13 -1.00 0.93
CA LEU A 267 18.02 -1.25 2.37
C LEU A 267 16.60 -1.71 2.76
N HIS A 268 15.57 -1.09 2.19
CA HIS A 268 14.18 -1.49 2.42
C HIS A 268 13.85 -2.87 1.83
N ALA A 269 14.37 -3.20 0.64
CA ALA A 269 14.27 -4.54 0.08
C ALA A 269 14.92 -5.58 1.02
N LEU A 270 16.12 -5.29 1.53
CA LEU A 270 16.84 -6.16 2.46
C LEU A 270 16.08 -6.38 3.78
N PHE A 271 15.39 -5.36 4.31
CA PHE A 271 14.54 -5.53 5.49
C PHE A 271 13.39 -6.49 5.22
N ILE A 272 12.74 -6.37 4.05
CA ILE A 272 11.61 -7.22 3.66
C ILE A 272 12.08 -8.68 3.48
N GLU A 273 13.19 -8.91 2.77
CA GLU A 273 13.78 -10.24 2.58
C GLU A 273 14.14 -10.92 3.91
N LYS A 274 14.53 -10.13 4.93
CA LYS A 274 14.83 -10.62 6.28
C LYS A 274 13.59 -10.78 7.17
N GLY A 275 12.38 -10.67 6.61
CA GLY A 275 11.11 -10.77 7.35
C GLY A 275 10.81 -9.57 8.26
N ARG A 276 11.53 -8.44 8.11
CA ARG A 276 11.38 -7.23 8.94
C ARG A 276 10.47 -6.20 8.27
N LEU A 277 9.28 -6.65 7.85
CA LEU A 277 8.28 -5.83 7.15
C LEU A 277 7.86 -4.59 7.96
N GLU A 278 7.80 -4.74 9.29
CA GLU A 278 7.43 -3.68 10.22
C GLU A 278 8.30 -2.43 10.07
N THR A 279 9.59 -2.58 9.81
CA THR A 279 10.50 -1.45 9.63
C THR A 279 10.08 -0.58 8.45
N THR A 280 9.81 -1.20 7.29
CA THR A 280 9.34 -0.48 6.08
C THR A 280 7.94 0.11 6.28
N TRP A 281 7.02 -0.65 6.88
CA TRP A 281 5.66 -0.15 7.15
C TRP A 281 5.62 0.99 8.16
N THR A 282 6.51 1.00 9.16
CA THR A 282 6.64 2.10 10.13
C THR A 282 7.02 3.40 9.41
N VAL A 283 8.02 3.32 8.52
CA VAL A 283 8.45 4.45 7.68
C VAL A 283 7.28 4.94 6.82
N LEU A 284 6.63 4.06 6.07
CA LEU A 284 5.48 4.41 5.22
C LEU A 284 4.37 5.12 6.04
N ARG A 285 3.99 4.58 7.20
CA ARG A 285 2.94 5.18 8.04
C ARG A 285 3.33 6.52 8.64
N LYS A 286 4.59 6.71 9.01
CA LYS A 286 5.10 8.00 9.52
C LYS A 286 5.00 9.09 8.46
N PHE A 287 5.11 8.73 7.19
CA PHE A 287 4.95 9.64 6.04
C PHE A 287 3.53 9.64 5.45
N GLY A 288 2.57 9.08 6.18
CA GLY A 288 1.15 9.24 5.86
C GLY A 288 0.57 8.19 4.94
N TYR A 289 1.25 7.07 4.68
CA TYR A 289 0.71 6.01 3.82
C TYR A 289 -0.18 5.01 4.58
N ASN A 290 -1.19 4.48 3.90
CA ASN A 290 -2.03 3.36 4.32
C ASN A 290 -1.51 2.01 3.77
N ASN A 291 -2.24 0.92 4.02
CA ASN A 291 -1.85 -0.43 3.57
C ASN A 291 -1.92 -0.63 2.05
N ASP A 292 -2.58 0.27 1.30
CA ASP A 292 -2.60 0.27 -0.17
C ASP A 292 -1.46 1.12 -0.77
N ILE A 293 -0.59 1.67 0.08
CA ILE A 293 0.49 2.59 -0.26
C ILE A 293 -0.09 3.84 -0.97
N LYS A 294 -1.22 4.33 -0.48
CA LYS A 294 -1.79 5.65 -0.80
C LYS A 294 -1.73 6.55 0.43
N LEU A 295 -1.72 7.86 0.23
CA LEU A 295 -1.79 8.79 1.34
C LEU A 295 -3.12 8.59 2.05
N ARG A 296 -3.08 8.59 3.39
CA ARG A 296 -4.28 8.40 4.19
C ARG A 296 -5.25 9.56 4.00
N GLU A 297 -6.53 9.23 4.06
CA GLU A 297 -7.63 10.17 3.90
C GLU A 297 -7.64 11.28 4.94
N ASP A 298 -7.06 11.10 6.13
CA ASP A 298 -6.95 12.18 7.14
C ASP A 298 -6.05 13.34 6.69
N LEU A 299 -5.18 13.09 5.71
CA LEU A 299 -4.28 14.08 5.13
C LEU A 299 -4.88 14.81 3.93
N ILE A 300 -6.03 14.33 3.41
CA ILE A 300 -6.66 14.83 2.20
C ILE A 300 -8.12 15.19 2.50
N PRO A 301 -8.56 16.44 2.28
CA PRO A 301 -9.97 16.79 2.43
C PRO A 301 -10.88 15.87 1.59
N LEU A 302 -11.68 15.04 2.26
CA LEU A 302 -12.60 14.09 1.62
C LEU A 302 -13.70 14.76 0.79
N SER A 303 -13.98 16.04 1.04
CA SER A 303 -14.91 16.80 0.21
C SER A 303 -14.66 18.29 0.30
N PHE A 304 -14.92 18.98 -0.82
CA PHE A 304 -14.97 20.43 -0.87
C PHE A 304 -16.43 20.87 -0.84
N LYS A 305 -16.86 21.51 0.25
CA LYS A 305 -18.21 22.05 0.36
C LYS A 305 -18.41 23.16 -0.68
N ARG A 306 -19.20 22.89 -1.72
CA ARG A 306 -19.55 23.87 -2.76
C ARG A 306 -21.00 23.73 -3.21
N ALA A 307 -21.60 24.82 -3.71
CA ALA A 307 -22.91 24.76 -4.35
C ALA A 307 -22.81 24.15 -5.76
N PRO A 308 -23.90 23.57 -6.31
CA PRO A 308 -23.89 22.98 -7.66
C PRO A 308 -23.50 23.95 -8.78
N ASP A 309 -23.66 25.26 -8.54
CA ASP A 309 -23.30 26.30 -9.49
C ASP A 309 -21.92 26.92 -9.22
N GLN A 310 -21.03 26.25 -8.48
CA GLN A 310 -19.65 26.70 -8.21
C GLN A 310 -18.64 25.67 -8.73
N ASN A 311 -17.47 26.15 -9.15
CA ASN A 311 -16.36 25.32 -9.60
C ASN A 311 -15.26 25.28 -8.53
N MET A 312 -14.42 24.26 -8.61
CA MET A 312 -13.11 24.26 -7.93
C MET A 312 -12.05 24.68 -8.95
N GLU A 313 -11.16 25.56 -8.53
CA GLU A 313 -10.01 26.00 -9.34
C GLU A 313 -8.76 26.04 -8.47
N LEU A 314 -7.59 25.91 -9.10
CA LEU A 314 -6.31 26.14 -8.44
C LEU A 314 -6.13 27.62 -8.11
N THR A 315 -5.46 27.90 -7.00
CA THR A 315 -5.04 29.26 -6.64
C THR A 315 -3.84 29.69 -7.46
N THR A 316 -3.57 31.00 -7.50
CA THR A 316 -2.37 31.54 -8.16
C THR A 316 -1.09 30.94 -7.58
N GLU A 317 -1.03 30.74 -6.25
CA GLU A 317 0.10 30.11 -5.58
C GLU A 317 0.33 28.67 -6.07
N ALA A 318 -0.73 27.86 -6.16
CA ALA A 318 -0.64 26.51 -6.70
C ALA A 318 -0.21 26.50 -8.18
N LEU A 319 -0.68 27.46 -8.98
CA LEU A 319 -0.27 27.59 -10.38
C LEU A 319 1.20 28.00 -10.53
N GLU A 320 1.71 28.91 -9.70
CA GLU A 320 3.14 29.27 -9.69
C GLU A 320 4.02 28.09 -9.26
N PHE A 321 3.58 27.31 -8.27
CA PHE A 321 4.24 26.06 -7.91
C PHE A 321 4.29 25.09 -9.10
N LEU A 322 3.17 24.88 -9.80
CA LEU A 322 3.10 24.00 -10.96
C LEU A 322 4.01 24.47 -12.11
N LYS A 323 4.11 25.78 -12.36
CA LYS A 323 5.07 26.33 -13.32
C LYS A 323 6.52 26.02 -12.92
N GLY A 324 6.85 26.15 -11.64
CA GLY A 324 8.16 25.77 -11.12
C GLY A 324 8.46 24.27 -11.29
N ILE A 325 7.47 23.40 -11.04
CA ILE A 325 7.58 21.97 -11.30
C ILE A 325 7.78 21.69 -12.79
N PHE A 326 7.03 22.35 -13.68
CA PHE A 326 7.20 22.21 -15.12
C PHE A 326 8.65 22.50 -15.52
N SER A 327 9.19 23.67 -15.13
CA SER A 327 10.56 24.06 -15.48
C SER A 327 11.63 23.17 -14.84
N LEU A 328 11.32 22.48 -13.74
CA LEU A 328 12.24 21.54 -13.10
C LEU A 328 12.38 20.23 -13.89
N PHE A 329 11.31 19.79 -14.54
CA PHE A 329 11.25 18.52 -15.25
C PHE A 329 11.36 18.64 -16.78
N ASP A 330 11.32 19.86 -17.33
CA ASP A 330 11.70 20.18 -18.70
C ASP A 330 13.24 20.21 -18.79
N ILE A 331 13.84 19.02 -18.90
CA ILE A 331 15.28 18.79 -18.75
C ILE A 331 16.03 19.32 -19.99
N ASP A 332 15.43 19.16 -21.17
CA ASP A 332 16.02 19.63 -22.42
C ASP A 332 15.72 21.10 -22.73
N GLY A 333 14.77 21.72 -22.00
CA GLY A 333 14.45 23.13 -22.08
C GLY A 333 13.72 23.50 -23.37
N ASP A 334 13.02 22.54 -23.99
CA ASP A 334 12.29 22.74 -25.24
C ASP A 334 10.92 23.41 -25.03
N GLY A 335 10.52 23.61 -23.76
CA GLY A 335 9.24 24.21 -23.39
C GLY A 335 8.07 23.22 -23.42
N ALA A 336 8.33 21.92 -23.43
CA ALA A 336 7.33 20.87 -23.41
C ALA A 336 7.79 19.64 -22.61
N LEU A 337 6.91 19.09 -21.78
CA LEU A 337 7.19 17.84 -21.06
C LEU A 337 6.91 16.62 -21.95
N HIS A 338 7.96 15.89 -22.28
CA HIS A 338 7.88 14.63 -23.01
C HIS A 338 7.37 13.48 -22.12
N PRO A 339 6.93 12.36 -22.70
CA PRO A 339 6.40 11.23 -21.93
C PRO A 339 7.32 10.74 -20.81
N ASP A 340 8.64 10.71 -21.04
CA ASP A 340 9.61 10.25 -20.04
C ASP A 340 9.75 11.26 -18.88
N GLU A 341 9.70 12.56 -19.17
CA GLU A 341 9.72 13.63 -18.16
C GLU A 341 8.43 13.64 -17.33
N LEU A 342 7.28 13.38 -17.95
CA LEU A 342 6.00 13.22 -17.23
C LEU A 342 6.02 11.98 -16.33
N VAL A 343 6.67 10.90 -16.76
CA VAL A 343 6.87 9.71 -15.93
C VAL A 343 7.72 10.04 -14.71
N ASP A 344 8.79 10.84 -14.86
CA ASP A 344 9.63 11.24 -13.72
C ASP A 344 8.93 12.25 -12.81
N LEU A 345 8.17 13.21 -13.35
CA LEU A 345 7.38 14.18 -12.59
C LEU A 345 6.40 13.48 -11.64
N PHE A 346 5.69 12.45 -12.13
CA PHE A 346 4.75 11.66 -11.33
C PHE A 346 5.39 10.41 -10.70
N SER A 347 6.72 10.33 -10.64
CA SER A 347 7.42 9.17 -10.06
C SER A 347 7.26 9.04 -8.55
N THR A 348 6.74 10.06 -7.87
CA THR A 348 6.38 10.05 -6.44
C THR A 348 4.90 9.83 -6.17
N ALA A 349 4.06 9.82 -7.22
CA ALA A 349 2.64 9.52 -7.15
C ALA A 349 2.38 8.01 -7.39
N PRO A 350 1.31 7.39 -6.84
CA PRO A 350 1.01 5.98 -7.02
C PRO A 350 0.92 5.57 -8.50
N GLU A 351 0.40 6.46 -9.32
CA GLU A 351 0.27 6.39 -10.77
C GLU A 351 0.17 7.81 -11.34
N SER A 352 0.34 7.98 -12.66
CA SER A 352 0.10 9.30 -13.27
C SER A 352 -1.42 9.53 -13.40
N PRO A 353 -1.93 10.72 -13.04
CA PRO A 353 -3.37 11.02 -13.12
C PRO A 353 -3.88 11.16 -14.56
N TRP A 354 -3.02 11.14 -15.58
CA TRP A 354 -3.38 11.48 -16.96
C TRP A 354 -3.33 10.31 -17.96
N ILE A 355 -3.19 9.08 -17.47
CA ILE A 355 -3.04 7.88 -18.32
C ILE A 355 -4.38 7.47 -18.95
N GLU A 356 -5.49 7.70 -18.25
CA GLU A 356 -6.83 7.26 -18.66
C GLU A 356 -7.72 8.42 -19.10
N ALA A 357 -8.83 8.09 -19.79
CA ALA A 357 -9.87 9.06 -20.08
C ALA A 357 -10.49 9.60 -18.77
N PRO A 358 -10.88 10.89 -18.71
CA PRO A 358 -10.95 11.85 -19.79
C PRO A 358 -9.64 12.63 -20.03
N TYR A 359 -8.57 12.38 -19.27
CA TYR A 359 -7.33 13.16 -19.30
C TYR A 359 -6.40 12.78 -20.44
N LYS A 360 -6.41 11.50 -20.83
CA LYS A 360 -5.64 11.00 -21.95
C LYS A 360 -5.98 11.79 -23.21
N ASP A 361 -4.97 12.44 -23.77
CA ASP A 361 -5.09 13.28 -24.97
C ASP A 361 -6.09 14.46 -24.82
N ALA A 362 -6.33 14.94 -23.59
CA ALA A 362 -7.24 16.07 -23.33
C ALA A 362 -6.63 17.45 -23.60
N ALA A 363 -5.29 17.54 -23.66
CA ALA A 363 -4.57 18.79 -23.86
C ALA A 363 -3.83 18.83 -25.20
N GLU A 364 -3.50 20.04 -25.61
CA GLU A 364 -2.63 20.30 -26.76
C GLU A 364 -1.25 19.69 -26.50
N LYS A 365 -0.70 19.09 -27.55
CA LYS A 365 0.67 18.56 -27.57
C LYS A 365 1.45 19.26 -28.67
N THR A 366 2.74 19.46 -28.47
CA THR A 366 3.63 19.99 -29.49
C THR A 366 3.73 19.02 -30.67
N ALA A 367 4.32 19.47 -31.79
CA ALA A 367 4.54 18.63 -32.97
C ALA A 367 5.37 17.36 -32.67
N LEU A 368 6.19 17.40 -31.62
CA LEU A 368 7.01 16.27 -31.16
C LEU A 368 6.29 15.38 -30.13
N GLY A 369 5.04 15.72 -29.75
CA GLY A 369 4.22 14.93 -28.83
C GLY A 369 4.37 15.32 -27.35
N GLY A 370 5.21 16.31 -27.02
CA GLY A 370 5.39 16.84 -25.68
C GLY A 370 4.22 17.73 -25.24
N LEU A 371 4.04 17.87 -23.93
CA LEU A 371 2.98 18.68 -23.32
C LEU A 371 3.52 20.08 -23.02
N SER A 372 3.04 21.11 -23.73
CA SER A 372 3.45 22.50 -23.47
C SER A 372 3.07 22.97 -22.06
N LEU A 373 3.65 24.07 -21.59
CA LEU A 373 3.27 24.65 -20.29
C LEU A 373 1.76 24.94 -20.19
N ASP A 374 1.16 25.50 -21.23
CA ASP A 374 -0.28 25.76 -21.27
C ASP A 374 -1.09 24.46 -21.28
N GLY A 375 -0.64 23.44 -22.01
CA GLY A 375 -1.24 22.10 -21.99
C GLY A 375 -1.16 21.44 -20.61
N PHE A 376 -0.03 21.58 -19.93
CA PHE A 376 0.22 21.09 -18.58
C PHE A 376 -0.71 21.75 -17.56
N LEU A 377 -0.78 23.08 -17.55
CA LEU A 377 -1.69 23.81 -16.68
C LEU A 377 -3.16 23.53 -17.00
N SER A 378 -3.50 23.29 -18.27
CA SER A 378 -4.84 22.89 -18.70
C SER A 378 -5.23 21.49 -18.20
N GLN A 379 -4.30 20.54 -18.20
CA GLN A 379 -4.54 19.21 -17.61
C GLN A 379 -4.80 19.30 -16.10
N TRP A 380 -4.02 20.11 -15.39
CA TRP A 380 -4.26 20.37 -13.97
C TRP A 380 -5.61 21.03 -13.73
N ALA A 381 -5.98 22.05 -14.52
CA ALA A 381 -7.28 22.70 -14.42
C ALA A 381 -8.45 21.72 -14.69
N LEU A 382 -8.30 20.83 -15.66
CA LEU A 382 -9.28 19.78 -15.96
C LEU A 382 -9.40 18.79 -14.80
N LEU A 383 -8.27 18.31 -14.27
CA LEU A 383 -8.23 17.42 -13.10
C LEU A 383 -8.90 18.08 -11.90
N THR A 384 -8.57 19.33 -11.58
CA THR A 384 -9.20 20.07 -10.47
C THR A 384 -10.70 20.26 -10.66
N LEU A 385 -11.16 20.48 -11.88
CA LEU A 385 -12.59 20.68 -12.17
C LEU A 385 -13.39 19.39 -11.97
N LEU A 386 -12.88 18.27 -12.49
CA LEU A 386 -13.57 16.98 -12.49
C LEU A 386 -13.39 16.22 -11.18
N ASP A 387 -12.17 16.16 -10.67
CA ASP A 387 -11.79 15.49 -9.43
C ASP A 387 -10.81 16.35 -8.60
N PRO A 388 -11.34 17.33 -7.83
CA PRO A 388 -10.50 18.20 -7.02
C PRO A 388 -9.77 17.45 -5.88
N VAL A 389 -10.26 16.28 -5.45
CA VAL A 389 -9.61 15.47 -4.41
C VAL A 389 -8.36 14.82 -5.00
N SER A 390 -8.49 14.16 -6.16
CA SER A 390 -7.35 13.59 -6.87
C SER A 390 -6.34 14.66 -7.30
N SER A 391 -6.82 15.83 -7.72
CA SER A 391 -5.95 16.98 -8.02
C SER A 391 -5.11 17.38 -6.81
N LEU A 392 -5.74 17.51 -5.64
CA LEU A 392 -5.02 17.91 -4.44
C LEU A 392 -4.05 16.83 -3.96
N GLU A 393 -4.47 15.56 -4.02
CA GLU A 393 -3.63 14.41 -3.70
C GLU A 393 -2.36 14.40 -4.57
N ASN A 394 -2.48 14.61 -5.88
CA ASN A 394 -1.33 14.65 -6.79
C ASN A 394 -0.41 15.84 -6.53
N LEU A 395 -0.93 17.01 -6.13
CA LEU A 395 -0.08 18.14 -5.69
C LEU A 395 0.79 17.77 -4.48
N ILE A 396 0.22 17.05 -3.50
CA ILE A 396 0.95 16.57 -2.32
C ILE A 396 2.03 15.55 -2.73
N TYR A 397 1.74 14.68 -3.70
CA TYR A 397 2.71 13.71 -4.19
C TYR A 397 3.92 14.35 -4.85
N ILE A 398 3.71 15.38 -5.68
CA ILE A 398 4.80 16.09 -6.37
C ILE A 398 5.49 17.17 -5.51
N GLY A 399 5.13 17.27 -4.23
CA GLY A 399 5.88 18.08 -3.25
C GLY A 399 5.37 19.51 -3.03
N TYR A 400 4.07 19.76 -3.20
CA TYR A 400 3.47 21.05 -2.80
C TYR A 400 3.72 21.30 -1.31
N ALA A 401 4.40 22.41 -0.99
CA ALA A 401 4.85 22.74 0.37
C ALA A 401 3.83 23.55 1.19
N GLY A 402 2.80 24.11 0.53
CA GLY A 402 1.75 24.86 1.19
C GLY A 402 0.74 23.96 1.92
N ASP A 403 -0.14 24.57 2.71
CA ASP A 403 -1.29 23.87 3.29
C ASP A 403 -2.18 23.30 2.16
N PRO A 404 -2.44 21.99 2.09
CA PRO A 404 -3.11 21.42 0.91
C PRO A 404 -4.46 22.08 0.56
N PRO A 405 -5.38 22.35 1.51
CA PRO A 405 -6.61 23.08 1.21
C PRO A 405 -6.40 24.47 0.60
N SER A 406 -5.29 25.15 0.87
CA SER A 406 -5.00 26.49 0.34
C SER A 406 -4.68 26.50 -1.16
N ALA A 407 -4.31 25.35 -1.73
CA ALA A 407 -4.05 25.21 -3.16
C ALA A 407 -5.33 25.38 -4.01
N MET A 408 -6.51 25.29 -3.38
CA MET A 408 -7.80 25.23 -4.05
C MET A 408 -8.69 26.41 -3.66
N ARG A 409 -9.41 26.97 -4.63
CA ARG A 409 -10.46 27.98 -4.40
C ARG A 409 -11.80 27.53 -4.95
N VAL A 410 -12.86 27.86 -4.21
CA VAL A 410 -14.24 27.72 -4.69
C VAL A 410 -14.63 29.01 -5.41
N THR A 411 -15.05 28.92 -6.68
CA THR A 411 -15.48 30.10 -7.44
C THR A 411 -16.78 30.68 -6.88
N ARG A 412 -17.11 31.92 -7.22
CA ARG A 412 -18.40 32.49 -6.81
C ARG A 412 -19.57 31.80 -7.50
N LYS A 413 -20.71 31.84 -6.80
CA LYS A 413 -21.99 31.35 -7.33
C LYS A 413 -22.33 32.07 -8.62
N ARG A 414 -22.68 31.29 -9.65
CA ARG A 414 -23.00 31.78 -11.00
C ARG A 414 -24.10 32.83 -10.98
N ARG A 415 -25.07 32.72 -10.05
CA ARG A 415 -26.15 33.72 -9.90
C ARG A 415 -25.61 35.13 -9.57
N LEU A 416 -24.56 35.23 -8.78
CA LEU A 416 -23.96 36.52 -8.41
C LEU A 416 -23.14 37.09 -9.57
N ASP A 417 -22.40 36.25 -10.29
CA ASP A 417 -21.65 36.65 -11.49
C ASP A 417 -22.58 37.23 -12.55
N ARG A 418 -23.72 36.58 -12.80
CA ARG A 418 -24.75 37.08 -13.72
C ARG A 418 -25.32 38.42 -13.30
N LYS A 419 -25.57 38.62 -12.00
CA LYS A 419 -26.06 39.90 -11.45
C LYS A 419 -25.03 41.02 -11.63
N LYS A 420 -23.74 40.70 -11.49
CA LYS A 420 -22.64 41.66 -11.64
C LYS A 420 -22.16 41.83 -13.09
N GLN A 421 -22.62 40.99 -14.01
CA GLN A 421 -22.10 40.88 -15.39
C GLN A 421 -20.58 40.72 -15.46
N GLN A 422 -19.99 40.09 -14.43
CA GLN A 422 -18.56 39.86 -14.30
C GLN A 422 -18.35 38.52 -13.59
N SER A 423 -17.64 37.59 -14.23
CA SER A 423 -17.28 36.32 -13.61
C SER A 423 -15.92 36.41 -12.90
N ASP A 424 -15.76 35.64 -11.84
CA ASP A 424 -14.47 35.43 -11.17
C ASP A 424 -13.83 34.06 -11.45
N ARG A 425 -14.41 33.33 -12.42
CA ARG A 425 -13.93 32.04 -12.90
C ARG A 425 -12.88 32.22 -13.97
N ASN A 426 -11.90 31.32 -13.93
CA ASN A 426 -10.95 31.14 -15.02
C ASN A 426 -11.27 29.89 -15.86
N VAL A 427 -12.06 28.96 -15.31
CA VAL A 427 -12.41 27.70 -15.97
C VAL A 427 -13.90 27.64 -16.28
N PHE A 428 -14.22 27.45 -17.57
CA PHE A 428 -15.59 27.31 -18.07
C PHE A 428 -15.82 25.92 -18.66
N GLN A 429 -16.89 25.25 -18.21
CA GLN A 429 -17.31 23.97 -18.77
C GLN A 429 -18.35 24.20 -19.87
N CYS A 430 -18.06 23.71 -21.06
CA CYS A 430 -18.98 23.71 -22.20
C CYS A 430 -19.34 22.27 -22.56
N PHE A 431 -20.64 21.95 -22.56
CA PHE A 431 -21.11 20.64 -23.00
C PHE A 431 -21.49 20.69 -24.48
N VAL A 432 -20.91 19.78 -25.26
CA VAL A 432 -21.14 19.70 -26.71
C VAL A 432 -22.08 18.52 -27.00
N PHE A 433 -23.34 18.82 -27.30
CA PHE A 433 -24.36 17.82 -27.62
C PHE A 433 -24.69 17.80 -29.12
N GLY A 434 -25.08 16.62 -29.60
CA GLY A 434 -25.44 16.42 -31.00
C GLY A 434 -25.52 14.93 -31.35
N PRO A 435 -26.17 14.56 -32.46
CA PRO A 435 -26.32 13.16 -32.86
C PRO A 435 -24.97 12.49 -33.17
N LYS A 436 -24.97 11.16 -33.32
CA LYS A 436 -23.81 10.42 -33.82
C LYS A 436 -23.37 11.03 -35.15
N GLU A 437 -22.05 11.11 -35.38
CA GLU A 437 -21.45 11.68 -36.60
C GLU A 437 -21.69 13.19 -36.84
N ALA A 438 -22.26 13.93 -35.89
CA ALA A 438 -22.41 15.39 -35.97
C ALA A 438 -21.07 16.19 -35.89
N GLY A 439 -19.92 15.51 -35.94
CA GLY A 439 -18.61 16.16 -35.89
C GLY A 439 -18.15 16.63 -34.50
N LYS A 440 -18.83 16.26 -33.41
CA LYS A 440 -18.48 16.69 -32.03
C LYS A 440 -17.01 16.46 -31.67
N SER A 441 -16.51 15.25 -31.91
CA SER A 441 -15.11 14.90 -31.62
C SER A 441 -14.13 15.67 -32.52
N GLY A 442 -14.51 15.94 -33.78
CA GLY A 442 -13.74 16.77 -34.69
C GLY A 442 -13.64 18.21 -34.21
N LEU A 443 -14.74 18.78 -33.67
CA LEU A 443 -14.75 20.11 -33.07
C LEU A 443 -13.79 20.20 -31.87
N LEU A 444 -13.80 19.21 -30.98
CA LEU A 444 -12.89 19.17 -29.83
C LEU A 444 -11.42 19.00 -30.26
N ASN A 445 -11.14 18.13 -31.23
CA ASN A 445 -9.79 17.96 -31.78
C ASN A 445 -9.29 19.24 -32.46
N ALA A 446 -10.14 19.95 -33.20
CA ALA A 446 -9.80 21.22 -33.81
C ALA A 446 -9.51 22.31 -32.78
N PHE A 447 -10.22 22.31 -31.64
CA PHE A 447 -9.93 23.21 -30.51
C PHE A 447 -8.54 22.99 -29.91
N LEU A 448 -8.04 21.74 -29.95
CA LEU A 448 -6.69 21.36 -29.54
C LEU A 448 -5.64 21.49 -30.66
N GLY A 449 -5.97 22.16 -31.78
CA GLY A 449 -5.06 22.34 -32.91
C GLY A 449 -4.76 21.08 -33.73
N ARG A 450 -5.49 19.97 -33.49
CA ARG A 450 -5.25 18.69 -34.19
C ARG A 450 -5.91 18.66 -35.56
N CYS A 451 -5.17 18.22 -36.57
CA CYS A 451 -5.71 18.03 -37.92
C CYS A 451 -6.77 16.91 -37.96
N ILE A 452 -7.86 17.16 -38.69
CA ILE A 452 -9.04 16.28 -38.80
C ILE A 452 -8.70 14.87 -39.36
N PHE A 453 -7.57 14.72 -40.03
CA PHE A 453 -7.16 13.46 -40.67
C PHE A 453 -6.66 12.36 -39.71
N TRP A 454 -6.37 12.65 -38.43
CA TRP A 454 -5.68 11.72 -37.52
C TRP A 454 -6.54 10.98 -36.49
N SER A 455 -7.87 11.07 -36.53
CA SER A 455 -8.70 10.31 -35.57
C SER A 455 -10.08 9.96 -36.12
N ILE A 456 -10.15 8.90 -36.93
CA ILE A 456 -11.30 7.99 -36.90
C ILE A 456 -10.96 6.91 -35.88
N SER A 457 -10.88 7.29 -34.61
CA SER A 457 -11.00 6.32 -33.51
C SER A 457 -12.07 6.86 -32.59
N VAL A 458 -13.14 6.09 -32.49
CA VAL A 458 -14.38 6.46 -31.80
C VAL A 458 -14.12 6.42 -30.30
N THR A 459 -13.68 7.55 -29.74
CA THR A 459 -13.75 7.75 -28.29
C THR A 459 -15.09 8.42 -27.99
N LEU A 460 -16.01 7.64 -27.44
CA LEU A 460 -17.21 8.15 -26.77
C LEU A 460 -16.75 8.99 -25.57
N ILE A 461 -16.60 10.29 -25.78
CA ILE A 461 -16.56 11.25 -24.68
C ILE A 461 -18.00 11.37 -24.17
N TYR A 462 -18.34 10.56 -23.17
CA TYR A 462 -19.45 10.90 -22.28
C TYR A 462 -18.89 11.91 -21.27
N LEU A 463 -19.34 13.16 -21.39
CA LEU A 463 -19.22 14.19 -20.38
C LEU A 463 -20.62 14.67 -20.01
#